data_AF-A0A388TA18-F1
#
_entry.id   AF-A0A388TA18-F1
#
_cell.length_a   1.000
_cell.length_b   1.000
_cell.length_c   1.000
_cell.angle_alpha   90.00
_cell.angle_beta   90.00
_cell.angle_gamma   90.00
#
_symmetry.space_group_name_H-M   'P 1'
#
loop_
_entity.id
_entity.type
_entity.pdbx_description
1 polymer ?
#
loop_
_entity_poly.entity_id
_entity_poly.type
_entity_poly.pdbx_seq_one_letter_code
_entity_poly.pdbx_strand_id
1 'polypeptide(L)'
;MTDTCLVSCILGQNFASVYKAPQKEAYFFTNNPALRGEIENKGWQYVFLDLPLSVDAAVSSLQAKYVKFLQFLRRPDCPPPLKSCSRIIYLDHKVELKSRHIAKLLAAEQRLVLVRKHQHGHSNIWGEVSASLLQERYTRFIDKIMEYVLAKIKQNNVYKTTTVVPWTSLILYRPQDQQVQKFTDEVYRDLLEIGTSECQIVWAMVAQKYPELIQYLDAAEIVTNENWWTKFKAFIRFWTPYGVLCKLDKF
;
A
#
# COMPACT_ATOMS: atom_id res chain seq x y z
N MET A 1 11.99 -17.02 18.15
CA MET A 1 12.06 -16.26 16.89
C MET A 1 10.68 -15.71 16.61
N THR A 2 10.56 -14.43 16.27
CA THR A 2 9.26 -13.84 15.94
C THR A 2 8.93 -14.14 14.48
N ASP A 3 7.82 -14.82 14.24
CA ASP A 3 7.46 -15.31 12.91
C ASP A 3 6.91 -14.19 11.99
N THR A 4 6.49 -13.07 12.57
CA THR A 4 5.86 -11.96 11.83
C THR A 4 6.31 -10.61 12.39
N CYS A 5 6.86 -9.78 11.52
CA CYS A 5 7.22 -8.40 11.79
C CYS A 5 6.18 -7.45 11.18
N LEU A 6 5.94 -6.31 11.81
CA LEU A 6 5.17 -5.23 11.20
C LEU A 6 6.05 -4.06 10.82
N VAL A 7 5.73 -3.45 9.69
CA VAL A 7 6.38 -2.22 9.24
C VAL A 7 5.35 -1.17 8.86
N SER A 8 5.60 0.06 9.26
CA SER A 8 4.87 1.24 8.79
C SER A 8 5.85 2.38 8.57
N CYS A 9 5.41 3.45 7.91
CA CYS A 9 6.27 4.59 7.66
C CYS A 9 5.53 5.90 7.48
N ILE A 10 6.23 6.98 7.84
CA ILE A 10 5.91 8.35 7.48
C ILE A 10 7.22 8.99 7.02
N LEU A 11 7.25 9.49 5.79
CA LEU A 11 8.37 10.27 5.27
C LEU A 11 7.90 11.67 4.91
N GLY A 12 8.77 12.65 5.14
CA GLY A 12 8.46 14.08 4.98
C GLY A 12 8.12 14.81 6.28
N GLN A 13 7.87 16.11 6.15
CA GLN A 13 7.71 17.03 7.30
C GLN A 13 6.29 17.10 7.86
N ASN A 14 5.27 16.85 7.04
CA ASN A 14 3.89 17.26 7.30
C ASN A 14 3.09 16.28 8.19
N PHE A 15 3.70 15.72 9.23
CA PHE A 15 3.10 14.70 10.07
C PHE A 15 3.34 14.95 11.55
N ALA A 16 2.34 14.65 12.35
CA ALA A 16 2.36 14.95 13.78
C ALA A 16 2.07 13.74 14.69
N SER A 17 1.54 12.63 14.15
CA SER A 17 1.12 11.50 14.99
C SER A 17 1.19 10.16 14.28
N VAL A 18 1.29 9.10 15.08
CA VAL A 18 1.20 7.71 14.63
C VAL A 18 0.21 6.92 15.50
N TYR A 19 -0.43 5.91 14.92
CA TYR A 19 -1.25 4.98 15.71
C TYR A 19 -0.37 4.15 16.65
N LYS A 20 -0.98 3.57 17.70
CA LYS A 20 -0.29 2.66 18.62
C LYS A 20 0.23 1.43 17.86
N ALA A 21 1.42 0.96 18.20
CA ALA A 21 1.96 -0.30 17.70
C ALA A 21 1.02 -1.45 18.08
N PRO A 22 0.63 -2.31 17.14
CA PRO A 22 -0.34 -3.38 17.41
C PRO A 22 0.28 -4.60 18.12
N GLN A 23 1.62 -4.68 18.16
CA GLN A 23 2.40 -5.71 18.84
C GLN A 23 3.84 -5.24 19.07
N LYS A 24 4.65 -6.04 19.78
CA LYS A 24 6.03 -5.72 20.15
C LYS A 24 7.00 -5.65 18.96
N GLU A 25 6.92 -6.60 18.02
CA GLU A 25 7.74 -6.59 16.81
C GLU A 25 7.10 -5.73 15.71
N ALA A 26 7.14 -4.43 15.93
CA ALA A 26 6.59 -3.41 15.06
C ALA A 26 7.62 -2.30 14.87
N TYR A 27 7.97 -2.02 13.61
CA TYR A 27 9.02 -1.09 13.22
C TYR A 27 8.41 0.07 12.45
N PHE A 28 8.79 1.29 12.81
CA PHE A 28 8.28 2.49 12.16
C PHE A 28 9.43 3.26 11.53
N PHE A 29 9.38 3.36 10.21
CA PHE A 29 10.40 4.02 9.42
C PHE A 29 10.06 5.49 9.22
N THR A 30 11.03 6.37 9.44
CA THR A 30 10.89 7.79 9.11
C THR A 30 12.22 8.43 8.74
N ASN A 31 12.19 9.48 7.92
CA ASN A 31 13.31 10.39 7.71
C ASN A 31 13.14 11.71 8.49
N ASN A 32 12.12 11.80 9.34
CA ASN A 32 11.86 12.95 10.18
C ASN A 32 12.26 12.64 11.64
N PRO A 33 13.42 13.13 12.12
CA PRO A 33 13.88 12.83 13.47
C PRO A 33 12.98 13.39 14.57
N ALA A 34 12.17 14.42 14.27
CA ALA A 34 11.22 14.99 15.23
C ALA A 34 10.12 14.01 15.64
N LEU A 35 9.84 12.98 14.84
CA LEU A 35 8.82 11.97 15.14
C LEU A 35 9.29 10.88 16.10
N ARG A 36 10.57 10.83 16.47
CA ARG A 36 11.13 9.74 17.29
C ARG A 36 10.36 9.52 18.60
N GLY A 37 10.14 10.60 19.36
CA GLY A 37 9.45 10.51 20.64
C GLY A 37 8.01 10.01 20.50
N GLU A 38 7.27 10.50 19.50
CA GLU A 38 5.90 10.04 19.21
C GLU A 38 5.89 8.54 18.81
N ILE A 39 6.82 8.11 17.97
CA ILE A 39 6.94 6.71 17.51
C ILE A 39 7.21 5.76 18.69
N GLU A 40 8.24 6.07 19.49
CA GLU A 40 8.66 5.25 20.63
C GLU A 40 7.57 5.22 21.72
N ASN A 41 6.94 6.36 22.03
CA ASN A 41 5.84 6.44 23.00
C ASN A 41 4.60 5.63 22.58
N LYS A 42 4.40 5.42 21.28
CA LYS A 42 3.33 4.58 20.72
C LYS A 42 3.71 3.10 20.67
N GLY A 43 4.90 2.73 21.14
CA GLY A 43 5.37 1.35 21.26
C GLY A 43 6.02 0.78 20.00
N TRP A 44 6.37 1.64 19.03
CA TRP A 44 7.08 1.23 17.83
C TRP A 44 8.59 1.26 18.03
N GLN A 45 9.30 0.37 17.35
CA GLN A 45 10.75 0.46 17.19
C GLN A 45 11.07 1.50 16.11
N TYR A 46 11.70 2.60 16.51
CA TYR A 46 12.07 3.69 15.61
C TYR A 46 13.19 3.28 14.64
N VAL A 47 12.99 3.50 13.34
CA VAL A 47 14.01 3.25 12.32
C VAL A 47 14.19 4.50 11.46
N PHE A 48 15.39 5.08 11.51
CA PHE A 48 15.70 6.27 10.73
C PHE A 48 16.12 5.90 9.30
N LEU A 49 15.53 6.60 8.33
CA LEU A 49 15.94 6.58 6.93
C LEU A 49 16.69 7.88 6.64
N ASP A 50 17.95 7.78 6.24
CA ASP A 50 18.73 8.92 5.76
C ASP A 50 18.30 9.28 4.33
N LEU A 51 17.12 9.88 4.22
CA LEU A 51 16.51 10.35 2.99
C LEU A 51 16.18 11.85 3.14
N PRO A 52 16.32 12.66 2.08
CA PRO A 52 16.01 14.09 2.15
C PRO A 52 14.60 14.35 2.68
N LEU A 53 14.52 15.20 3.69
CA LEU A 53 13.26 15.59 4.31
C LEU A 53 12.51 16.55 3.37
N SER A 54 11.29 16.19 2.95
CA SER A 54 10.52 16.96 1.97
C SER A 54 9.18 17.44 2.55
N VAL A 55 8.74 18.62 2.11
CA VAL A 55 7.37 19.14 2.31
C VAL A 55 6.44 18.78 1.15
N ASP A 56 6.99 18.36 0.01
CA ASP A 56 6.23 17.91 -1.15
C ASP A 56 5.63 16.52 -0.84
N ALA A 57 4.29 16.47 -0.80
CA ALA A 57 3.55 15.26 -0.47
C ALA A 57 3.77 14.12 -1.48
N ALA A 58 4.02 14.42 -2.74
CA ALA A 58 4.27 13.43 -3.77
C ALA A 58 5.71 12.89 -3.69
N VAL A 59 6.71 13.73 -3.41
CA VAL A 59 8.08 13.27 -3.11
C VAL A 59 8.07 12.37 -1.87
N SER A 60 7.45 12.84 -0.80
CA SER A 60 7.30 12.10 0.46
C SER A 60 6.58 10.76 0.25
N SER A 61 5.53 10.77 -0.56
CA SER A 61 4.76 9.57 -0.89
C SER A 61 5.54 8.58 -1.77
N LEU A 62 6.40 9.06 -2.68
CA LEU A 62 7.28 8.21 -3.48
C LEU A 62 8.38 7.60 -2.62
N GLN A 63 9.02 8.38 -1.75
CA GLN A 63 10.00 7.86 -0.79
C GLN A 63 9.38 6.76 0.08
N ALA A 64 8.12 6.90 0.52
CA ALA A 64 7.46 5.90 1.37
C ALA A 64 7.31 4.53 0.69
N LYS A 65 7.37 4.49 -0.65
CA LYS A 65 7.35 3.24 -1.42
C LYS A 65 8.57 2.37 -1.16
N TYR A 66 9.68 2.98 -0.74
CA TYR A 66 10.87 2.26 -0.28
C TYR A 66 10.53 1.25 0.83
N VAL A 67 9.73 1.66 1.80
CA VAL A 67 9.31 0.81 2.91
C VAL A 67 8.22 -0.16 2.48
N LYS A 68 7.22 0.34 1.74
CA LYS A 68 6.09 -0.47 1.23
C LYS A 68 6.56 -1.67 0.41
N PHE A 69 7.59 -1.49 -0.42
CA PHE A 69 8.14 -2.53 -1.29
C PHE A 69 9.43 -3.14 -0.75
N LEU A 70 9.60 -3.14 0.58
CA LEU A 70 10.63 -3.91 1.30
C LEU A 70 12.08 -3.63 0.89
N GLN A 71 12.34 -2.48 0.27
CA GLN A 71 13.67 -2.14 -0.25
C GLN A 71 14.69 -1.94 0.89
N PHE A 72 14.20 -1.63 2.09
CA PHE A 72 15.02 -1.53 3.29
C PHE A 72 15.73 -2.85 3.65
N LEU A 73 15.22 -4.02 3.26
CA LEU A 73 15.85 -5.31 3.61
C LEU A 73 17.27 -5.45 3.07
N ARG A 74 17.59 -4.72 2.00
CA ARG A 74 18.92 -4.70 1.36
C ARG A 74 19.92 -3.82 2.07
N ARG A 75 19.47 -3.01 3.03
CA ARG A 75 20.36 -2.11 3.75
C ARG A 75 21.28 -2.89 4.68
N PRO A 76 22.57 -2.49 4.76
CA PRO A 76 23.48 -3.02 5.77
C PRO A 76 22.91 -2.89 7.19
N ASP A 77 22.33 -1.73 7.49
CA ASP A 77 21.80 -1.35 8.81
C ASP A 77 20.31 -1.67 9.03
N CYS A 78 19.69 -2.47 8.16
CA CYS A 78 18.34 -2.95 8.42
C CYS A 78 18.33 -3.78 9.72
N PRO A 79 17.39 -3.51 10.66
CA PRO A 79 17.29 -4.22 11.93
C PRO A 79 17.35 -5.75 11.75
N PRO A 80 18.20 -6.48 12.49
CA PRO A 80 18.37 -7.91 12.32
C PRO A 80 17.05 -8.72 12.37
N PRO A 81 16.08 -8.44 13.27
CA PRO A 81 14.83 -9.19 13.29
C PRO A 81 14.04 -9.09 11.98
N LEU A 82 14.05 -7.93 11.32
CA LEU A 82 13.38 -7.73 10.03
C LEU A 82 14.00 -8.57 8.91
N LYS A 83 15.32 -8.80 8.94
CA LYS A 83 16.02 -9.66 7.96
C LYS A 83 15.68 -11.13 8.13
N SER A 84 15.35 -11.57 9.35
CA SER A 84 15.05 -12.98 9.65
C SER A 84 13.56 -13.32 9.72
N CYS A 85 12.67 -12.32 9.70
CA CYS A 85 11.23 -12.53 9.81
C CYS A 85 10.70 -13.34 8.61
N SER A 86 9.88 -14.36 8.88
CA SER A 86 9.28 -15.18 7.82
C SER A 86 8.14 -14.46 7.10
N ARG A 87 7.50 -13.51 7.81
CA ARG A 87 6.46 -12.63 7.28
C ARG A 87 6.70 -11.18 7.67
N ILE A 88 6.39 -10.28 6.74
CA ILE A 88 6.33 -8.84 6.99
C ILE A 88 4.93 -8.35 6.62
N ILE A 89 4.26 -7.68 7.55
CA ILE A 89 3.02 -6.96 7.28
C ILE A 89 3.36 -5.48 7.16
N TYR A 90 3.20 -4.93 5.95
CA TYR A 90 3.19 -3.49 5.74
C TYR A 90 1.82 -2.90 6.06
N LEU A 91 1.82 -1.75 6.74
CA LEU A 91 0.63 -0.98 7.09
C LEU A 91 0.84 0.50 6.73
N ASP A 92 -0.08 1.08 5.98
CA ASP A 92 -0.11 2.53 5.77
C ASP A 92 -0.38 3.25 7.10
N HIS A 93 0.38 4.31 7.40
CA HIS A 93 0.32 5.02 8.69
C HIS A 93 -1.07 5.60 9.02
N LYS A 94 -1.96 5.71 8.03
CA LYS A 94 -3.36 6.16 8.22
C LYS A 94 -4.31 5.06 8.66
N VAL A 95 -3.81 3.83 8.83
CA VAL A 95 -4.62 2.66 9.18
C VAL A 95 -4.33 2.24 10.60
N GLU A 96 -5.39 2.11 11.41
CA GLU A 96 -5.27 1.49 12.72
C GLU A 96 -5.37 -0.04 12.56
N LEU A 97 -4.33 -0.76 12.97
CA LEU A 97 -4.34 -2.21 12.98
C LEU A 97 -4.44 -2.71 14.43
N LYS A 98 -5.21 -3.77 14.67
CA LYS A 98 -5.36 -4.42 15.97
C LYS A 98 -4.93 -5.88 15.84
N SER A 99 -4.57 -6.53 16.95
CA SER A 99 -4.05 -7.91 16.94
C SER A 99 -5.01 -8.91 16.28
N ARG A 100 -6.32 -8.72 16.42
CA ARG A 100 -7.33 -9.55 15.73
C ARG A 100 -7.29 -9.43 14.19
N HIS A 101 -6.90 -8.28 13.64
CA HIS A 101 -6.75 -8.09 12.20
C HIS A 101 -5.51 -8.84 11.70
N ILE A 102 -4.43 -8.84 12.48
CA ILE A 102 -3.21 -9.61 12.21
C ILE A 102 -3.53 -11.10 12.20
N ALA A 103 -4.22 -11.61 13.22
CA ALA A 103 -4.62 -13.01 13.29
C ALA A 103 -5.45 -13.44 12.06
N LYS A 104 -6.40 -12.59 11.61
CA LYS A 104 -7.19 -12.84 10.39
C LYS A 104 -6.32 -12.87 9.13
N LEU A 105 -5.39 -11.92 8.96
CA LEU A 105 -4.46 -11.93 7.81
C LEU A 105 -3.65 -13.23 7.77
N LEU A 106 -3.10 -13.64 8.91
CA LEU A 106 -2.27 -14.83 9.02
C LEU A 106 -3.07 -16.11 8.76
N ALA A 107 -4.31 -16.19 9.23
CA ALA A 107 -5.18 -17.32 8.99
C ALA A 107 -5.67 -17.41 7.53
N ALA A 108 -5.80 -16.27 6.84
CA ALA A 108 -6.23 -16.21 5.45
C ALA A 108 -5.09 -16.42 4.44
N GLU A 109 -3.82 -16.36 4.88
CA GLU A 109 -2.64 -16.47 4.02
C GLU A 109 -2.56 -17.84 3.34
N GLN A 110 -2.66 -17.84 2.01
CA GLN A 110 -2.51 -19.02 1.16
C GLN A 110 -1.42 -18.85 0.09
N ARG A 111 -0.99 -17.60 -0.16
CA ARG A 111 0.07 -17.28 -1.13
C ARG A 111 1.15 -16.39 -0.49
N LEU A 112 2.23 -16.17 -1.22
CA LEU A 112 3.43 -15.47 -0.74
C LEU A 112 3.24 -13.96 -0.54
N VAL A 113 2.26 -13.38 -1.24
CA VAL A 113 1.82 -11.99 -1.04
C VAL A 113 0.31 -12.00 -0.85
N LEU A 114 -0.19 -11.35 0.19
CA LEU A 114 -1.61 -11.16 0.42
C LEU A 114 -1.93 -9.67 0.52
N VAL A 115 -2.90 -9.24 -0.27
CA VAL A 115 -3.38 -7.85 -0.33
C VAL A 115 -4.89 -7.83 -0.47
N ARG A 116 -5.55 -6.73 -0.12
CA ARG A 116 -6.99 -6.56 -0.35
C ARG A 116 -7.25 -6.08 -1.78
N LYS A 117 -8.38 -6.47 -2.36
CA LYS A 117 -8.95 -5.81 -3.54
C LYS A 117 -9.40 -4.40 -3.18
N HIS A 118 -9.44 -3.50 -4.17
CA HIS A 118 -10.04 -2.19 -4.00
C HIS A 118 -11.52 -2.30 -3.61
N GLN A 119 -12.01 -1.47 -2.68
CA GLN A 119 -13.40 -1.52 -2.19
C GLN A 119 -14.44 -1.28 -3.28
N HIS A 120 -14.08 -0.53 -4.30
CA HIS A 120 -14.94 -0.24 -5.45
C HIS A 120 -14.80 -1.28 -6.57
N GLY A 121 -14.10 -2.39 -6.32
CA GLY A 121 -13.98 -3.48 -7.28
C GLY A 121 -13.37 -3.05 -8.61
N HIS A 122 -12.42 -2.09 -8.59
CA HIS A 122 -11.73 -1.63 -9.78
C HIS A 122 -11.05 -2.85 -10.43
N SER A 123 -11.70 -3.40 -11.45
CA SER A 123 -11.21 -4.49 -12.29
C SER A 123 -10.61 -3.95 -13.58
N ASN A 124 -10.29 -2.65 -13.61
CA ASN A 124 -9.75 -1.96 -14.78
C ASN A 124 -8.76 -0.86 -14.37
N ILE A 125 -7.57 -0.87 -14.97
CA ILE A 125 -6.53 0.14 -14.80
C ILE A 125 -7.05 1.56 -15.09
N TRP A 126 -7.88 1.73 -16.13
CA TRP A 126 -8.39 3.06 -16.51
C TRP A 126 -9.34 3.66 -15.47
N GLY A 127 -10.01 2.83 -14.68
CA GLY A 127 -10.79 3.28 -13.54
C GLY A 127 -9.90 3.92 -12.48
N GLU A 128 -8.75 3.31 -12.20
CA GLU A 128 -7.78 3.85 -11.24
C GLU A 128 -7.06 5.10 -11.76
N VAL A 129 -6.75 5.15 -13.07
CA VAL A 129 -6.23 6.36 -13.73
C VAL A 129 -7.22 7.52 -13.55
N SER A 130 -8.51 7.28 -13.85
CA SER A 130 -9.57 8.28 -13.68
C SER A 130 -9.71 8.74 -12.23
N ALA A 131 -9.66 7.81 -11.27
CA ALA A 131 -9.69 8.15 -9.84
C ALA A 131 -8.46 8.96 -9.39
N SER A 132 -7.30 8.70 -10.01
CA SER A 132 -6.04 9.39 -9.70
C SER A 132 -6.05 10.85 -10.15
N LEU A 133 -6.80 11.20 -11.19
CA LEU A 133 -6.96 12.59 -11.66
C LEU A 133 -7.54 13.52 -10.59
N LEU A 134 -8.25 12.98 -9.60
CA LEU A 134 -8.83 13.72 -8.47
C LEU A 134 -7.81 14.02 -7.36
N GLN A 135 -6.58 13.51 -7.47
CA GLN A 135 -5.54 13.68 -6.46
C GLN A 135 -4.33 14.41 -7.07
N GLU A 136 -4.12 15.66 -6.68
CA GLU A 136 -3.07 16.56 -7.22
C GLU A 136 -1.68 15.90 -7.32
N ARG A 137 -1.29 15.14 -6.29
CA ARG A 137 -0.01 14.42 -6.23
C ARG A 137 0.21 13.43 -7.38
N TYR A 138 -0.85 12.95 -8.02
CA TYR A 138 -0.80 11.99 -9.13
C TYR A 138 -1.07 12.65 -10.46
N THR A 139 -1.95 13.66 -10.50
CA THR A 139 -2.32 14.39 -11.72
C THR A 139 -1.09 14.93 -12.44
N ARG A 140 -0.08 15.42 -11.70
CA ARG A 140 1.18 15.92 -12.27
C ARG A 140 2.03 14.88 -13.02
N PHE A 141 1.71 13.59 -12.88
CA PHE A 141 2.42 12.47 -13.52
C PHE A 141 1.50 11.63 -14.41
N ILE A 142 0.26 12.07 -14.64
CA ILE A 142 -0.74 11.22 -15.27
C ILE A 142 -0.34 10.82 -16.70
N ASP A 143 0.25 11.73 -17.47
CA ASP A 143 0.71 11.46 -18.83
C ASP A 143 1.74 10.33 -18.84
N LYS A 144 2.73 10.38 -17.92
CA LYS A 144 3.74 9.33 -17.76
C LYS A 144 3.13 8.00 -17.31
N ILE A 145 2.12 8.03 -16.44
CA ILE A 145 1.39 6.81 -16.03
C ILE A 145 0.67 6.20 -17.22
N MET A 146 -0.01 7.02 -18.04
CA MET A 146 -0.72 6.56 -19.23
C MET A 146 0.25 5.99 -20.27
N GLU A 147 1.36 6.68 -20.55
CA GLU A 147 2.43 6.21 -21.41
C GLU A 147 2.98 4.86 -20.95
N TYR A 148 3.26 4.71 -19.65
CA TYR A 148 3.70 3.47 -19.04
C TYR A 148 2.70 2.32 -19.27
N VAL A 149 1.42 2.55 -18.98
CA VAL A 149 0.36 1.54 -19.17
C VAL A 149 0.27 1.12 -20.64
N LEU A 150 0.25 2.09 -21.56
CA LEU A 150 0.19 1.84 -23.00
C LEU A 150 1.43 1.10 -23.50
N ALA A 151 2.62 1.44 -23.01
CA ALA A 151 3.87 0.78 -23.37
C ALA A 151 3.89 -0.69 -22.91
N LYS A 152 3.45 -0.99 -21.66
CA LYS A 152 3.35 -2.36 -21.16
C LYS A 152 2.36 -3.19 -21.98
N ILE A 153 1.18 -2.65 -22.31
CA ILE A 153 0.19 -3.35 -23.15
C ILE A 153 0.75 -3.65 -24.55
N LYS A 154 1.55 -2.74 -25.12
CA LYS A 154 2.20 -2.96 -26.41
C LYS A 154 3.33 -3.99 -26.36
N GLN A 155 3.98 -4.19 -25.21
CA GLN A 155 5.19 -5.03 -25.10
C GLN A 155 4.93 -6.53 -25.27
N ASN A 156 3.70 -7.04 -25.06
CA ASN A 156 3.31 -8.42 -25.35
C ASN A 156 1.80 -8.64 -25.06
N ASN A 157 1.28 -9.81 -25.46
CA ASN A 157 -0.09 -10.24 -25.15
C ASN A 157 -0.34 -10.62 -23.67
N VAL A 158 0.61 -10.38 -22.76
CA VAL A 158 0.49 -10.74 -21.33
C VAL A 158 -0.29 -9.67 -20.57
N TYR A 159 -0.05 -8.40 -20.86
CA TYR A 159 -0.65 -7.31 -20.10
C TYR A 159 -2.02 -6.90 -20.65
N LYS A 160 -2.96 -6.75 -19.73
CA LYS A 160 -4.33 -6.31 -19.97
C LYS A 160 -4.69 -5.17 -19.04
N THR A 161 -5.61 -4.32 -19.48
CA THR A 161 -6.18 -3.26 -18.65
C THR A 161 -7.22 -3.81 -17.69
N THR A 162 -7.91 -4.88 -18.06
CA THR A 162 -8.85 -5.59 -17.19
C THR A 162 -8.09 -6.51 -16.25
N THR A 163 -7.83 -6.03 -15.04
CA THR A 163 -7.06 -6.73 -13.99
C THR A 163 -7.48 -6.23 -12.61
N VAL A 164 -7.15 -6.99 -11.57
CA VAL A 164 -7.45 -6.61 -10.18
C VAL A 164 -6.55 -5.46 -9.74
N VAL A 165 -7.16 -4.34 -9.32
CA VAL A 165 -6.44 -3.24 -8.68
C VAL A 165 -6.43 -3.45 -7.15
N PRO A 166 -5.26 -3.49 -6.50
CA PRO A 166 -5.14 -3.75 -5.07
C PRO A 166 -5.36 -2.51 -4.22
N TRP A 167 -5.95 -2.69 -3.04
CA TRP A 167 -5.88 -1.72 -1.96
C TRP A 167 -4.62 -1.92 -1.11
N THR A 168 -3.55 -1.24 -1.50
CA THR A 168 -2.18 -1.41 -0.95
C THR A 168 -1.93 -0.75 0.42
N SER A 169 -2.98 -0.52 1.21
CA SER A 169 -2.86 0.08 2.54
C SER A 169 -2.49 -0.93 3.63
N LEU A 170 -2.65 -2.22 3.34
CA LEU A 170 -2.30 -3.34 4.20
C LEU A 170 -1.86 -4.49 3.31
N ILE A 171 -0.63 -4.97 3.51
CA ILE A 171 -0.03 -5.99 2.65
C ILE A 171 0.77 -6.95 3.52
N LEU A 172 0.59 -8.24 3.32
CA LEU A 172 1.43 -9.28 3.92
C LEU A 172 2.37 -9.83 2.86
N TYR A 173 3.64 -9.98 3.22
CA TYR A 173 4.70 -10.53 2.39
C TYR A 173 5.40 -11.71 3.07
N ARG A 174 5.86 -12.67 2.27
CA ARG A 174 6.92 -13.64 2.57
C ARG A 174 8.26 -13.12 2.04
N PRO A 175 8.99 -12.26 2.77
CA PRO A 175 10.11 -11.47 2.22
C PRO A 175 11.32 -12.30 1.78
N GLN A 176 11.47 -13.53 2.26
CA GLN A 176 12.60 -14.40 1.93
C GLN A 176 12.45 -15.08 0.57
N ASP A 177 11.23 -15.09 0.01
CA ASP A 177 10.99 -15.71 -1.28
C ASP A 177 11.50 -14.82 -2.42
N GLN A 178 12.27 -15.43 -3.35
CA GLN A 178 12.88 -14.70 -4.46
C GLN A 178 11.86 -14.10 -5.42
N GLN A 179 10.68 -14.70 -5.59
CA GLN A 179 9.63 -14.14 -6.44
C GLN A 179 9.01 -12.90 -5.80
N VAL A 180 8.84 -12.89 -4.47
CA VAL A 180 8.39 -11.70 -3.74
C VAL A 180 9.39 -10.57 -3.92
N GLN A 181 10.69 -10.85 -3.75
CA GLN A 181 11.74 -9.84 -3.92
C GLN A 181 11.76 -9.26 -5.34
N LYS A 182 11.71 -10.13 -6.37
CA LYS A 182 11.65 -9.69 -7.78
C LYS A 182 10.41 -8.83 -8.06
N PHE A 183 9.25 -9.26 -7.56
CA PHE A 183 8.00 -8.51 -7.72
C PHE A 183 8.09 -7.13 -7.06
N THR A 184 8.53 -7.05 -5.81
CA THR A 184 8.63 -5.77 -5.09
C THR A 184 9.66 -4.84 -5.71
N ASP A 185 10.78 -5.37 -6.20
CA ASP A 185 11.80 -4.59 -6.91
C ASP A 185 11.27 -3.99 -8.19
N GLU A 186 10.56 -4.79 -8.98
CA GLU A 186 10.00 -4.32 -10.24
C GLU A 186 8.94 -3.23 -10.01
N VAL A 187 8.02 -3.44 -9.06
CA VAL A 187 7.04 -2.39 -8.73
C VAL A 187 7.74 -1.12 -8.26
N TYR A 188 8.75 -1.23 -7.41
CA TYR A 188 9.48 -0.07 -6.90
C TYR A 188 10.28 0.65 -8.00
N ARG A 189 10.99 -0.10 -8.84
CA ARG A 189 11.76 0.44 -9.97
C ARG A 189 10.84 1.18 -10.93
N ASP A 190 9.75 0.56 -11.36
CA ASP A 190 8.82 1.17 -12.32
C ASP A 190 8.19 2.46 -11.71
N LEU A 191 7.94 2.50 -10.39
CA LEU A 191 7.51 3.74 -9.70
C LEU A 191 8.57 4.86 -9.77
N LEU A 192 9.84 4.52 -9.57
CA LEU A 192 10.94 5.49 -9.65
C LEU A 192 11.16 6.00 -11.07
N GLU A 193 11.11 5.12 -12.08
CA GLU A 193 11.27 5.48 -13.49
C GLU A 193 10.17 6.45 -13.97
N ILE A 194 8.92 6.20 -13.57
CA ILE A 194 7.79 7.10 -13.87
C ILE A 194 7.88 8.39 -13.04
N GLY A 195 8.44 8.30 -11.83
CA GLY A 195 8.47 9.38 -10.84
C GLY A 195 7.15 9.55 -10.08
N THR A 196 6.28 8.54 -10.08
CA THR A 196 4.94 8.60 -9.46
C THR A 196 4.87 7.80 -8.17
N SER A 197 4.04 8.25 -7.22
CA SER A 197 3.69 7.46 -6.04
C SER A 197 2.38 6.68 -6.18
N GLU A 198 1.77 6.64 -7.37
CA GLU A 198 0.56 5.87 -7.65
C GLU A 198 0.87 4.39 -7.86
N CYS A 199 1.00 3.68 -6.74
CA CYS A 199 1.45 2.29 -6.72
C CYS A 199 0.38 1.25 -7.03
N GLN A 200 -0.91 1.59 -7.02
CA GLN A 200 -1.96 0.61 -7.30
C GLN A 200 -1.96 0.24 -8.80
N ILE A 201 -1.80 1.23 -9.68
CA ILE A 201 -1.67 1.03 -11.13
C ILE A 201 -0.42 0.23 -11.45
N VAL A 202 0.74 0.67 -10.94
CA VAL A 202 2.02 -0.02 -11.22
C VAL A 202 1.99 -1.45 -10.71
N TRP A 203 1.50 -1.68 -9.49
CA TRP A 203 1.28 -3.03 -8.96
C TRP A 203 0.42 -3.87 -9.88
N ALA A 204 -0.76 -3.37 -10.26
CA ALA A 204 -1.72 -4.12 -11.06
C ALA A 204 -1.18 -4.50 -12.45
N MET A 205 -0.28 -3.67 -13.01
CA MET A 205 0.44 -4.02 -14.24
C MET A 205 1.48 -5.12 -13.99
N VAL A 206 2.37 -4.94 -13.01
CA VAL A 206 3.46 -5.90 -12.73
C VAL A 206 2.92 -7.25 -12.27
N ALA A 207 1.86 -7.27 -11.46
CA ALA A 207 1.24 -8.46 -10.90
C ALA A 207 0.79 -9.48 -11.95
N GLN A 208 0.50 -9.04 -13.17
CA GLN A 208 0.07 -9.93 -14.27
C GLN A 208 1.16 -10.93 -14.69
N LYS A 209 2.43 -10.65 -14.37
CA LYS A 209 3.53 -11.60 -14.56
C LYS A 209 3.67 -12.63 -13.44
N TYR A 210 2.94 -12.46 -12.34
CA TYR A 210 3.04 -13.26 -11.14
C TYR A 210 1.66 -13.78 -10.68
N PRO A 211 0.89 -14.47 -11.54
CA PRO A 211 -0.50 -14.83 -11.27
C PRO A 211 -0.70 -15.72 -10.03
N GLU A 212 0.30 -16.53 -9.69
CA GLU A 212 0.26 -17.44 -8.54
C GLU A 212 0.89 -16.85 -7.26
N LEU A 213 1.57 -15.70 -7.36
CA LEU A 213 2.29 -15.10 -6.24
C LEU A 213 1.34 -14.39 -5.25
N ILE A 214 0.29 -13.77 -5.78
CA ILE A 214 -0.53 -12.80 -5.06
C ILE A 214 -1.91 -13.38 -4.79
N GLN A 215 -2.33 -13.32 -3.53
CA GLN A 215 -3.69 -13.55 -3.08
C GLN A 215 -4.40 -12.22 -2.85
N TYR A 216 -5.62 -12.11 -3.37
CA TYR A 216 -6.46 -10.93 -3.24
C TYR A 216 -7.67 -11.24 -2.35
N LEU A 217 -7.71 -10.68 -1.15
CA LEU A 217 -8.88 -10.76 -0.26
C LEU A 217 -9.91 -9.69 -0.63
N ASP A 218 -11.19 -9.99 -0.44
CA ASP A 218 -12.22 -8.97 -0.55
C ASP A 218 -12.08 -7.95 0.60
N ALA A 219 -12.33 -6.68 0.29
CA ALA A 219 -12.07 -5.59 1.23
C ALA A 219 -12.90 -5.70 2.53
N ALA A 220 -14.02 -6.42 2.49
CA ALA A 220 -14.90 -6.67 3.64
C ALA A 220 -14.34 -7.71 4.62
N GLU A 221 -13.40 -8.57 4.19
CA GLU A 221 -12.87 -9.64 5.04
C GLU A 221 -12.01 -9.10 6.20
N ILE A 222 -11.30 -7.98 5.95
CA ILE A 222 -10.42 -7.34 6.93
C ILE A 222 -10.68 -5.84 6.97
N VAL A 223 -11.57 -5.45 7.87
CA VAL A 223 -11.92 -4.06 8.16
C VAL A 223 -11.02 -3.53 9.27
N THR A 224 -10.10 -2.63 8.92
CA THR A 224 -9.13 -2.06 9.85
C THR A 224 -9.64 -0.80 10.55
N ASN A 225 -10.42 0.04 9.86
CA ASN A 225 -11.01 1.25 10.41
C ASN A 225 -12.50 1.06 10.71
N GLU A 226 -12.83 0.60 11.92
CA GLU A 226 -14.23 0.40 12.37
C GLU A 226 -15.05 1.70 12.28
N ASN A 227 -14.42 2.86 12.52
CA ASN A 227 -15.07 4.16 12.48
C ASN A 227 -15.35 4.70 11.07
N TRP A 228 -14.62 4.25 10.04
CA TRP A 228 -14.87 4.72 8.67
C TRP A 228 -16.21 4.18 8.15
N TRP A 229 -16.53 2.91 8.41
CA TRP A 229 -17.84 2.34 8.05
C TRP A 229 -19.00 3.04 8.77
N THR A 230 -18.81 3.44 10.02
CA THR A 230 -19.82 4.18 10.79
C THR A 230 -19.99 5.62 10.27
N LYS A 231 -18.89 6.32 9.97
CA LYS A 231 -18.91 7.65 9.32
C LYS A 231 -19.45 7.60 7.89
N PHE A 232 -19.17 6.53 7.14
CA PHE A 232 -19.67 6.30 5.79
C PHE A 232 -21.17 5.97 5.79
N LYS A 233 -21.67 5.14 6.72
CA LYS A 233 -23.12 4.94 6.91
C LYS A 233 -23.83 6.23 7.31
N ALA A 234 -23.19 7.09 8.12
CA ALA A 234 -23.72 8.40 8.45
C ALA A 234 -23.71 9.36 7.23
N PHE A 235 -22.68 9.29 6.39
CA PHE A 235 -22.57 10.06 5.14
C PHE A 235 -23.61 9.63 4.10
N ILE A 236 -23.84 8.32 3.94
CA ILE A 236 -24.93 7.79 3.09
C ILE A 236 -26.30 8.22 3.62
N ARG A 237 -26.52 8.20 4.94
CA ARG A 237 -27.77 8.70 5.55
C ARG A 237 -28.00 10.20 5.35
N PHE A 238 -26.94 10.99 5.18
CA PHE A 238 -27.03 12.43 4.91
C PHE A 238 -27.24 12.77 3.43
N TRP A 239 -27.03 11.82 2.52
CA TRP A 239 -27.20 12.01 1.07
C TRP A 239 -28.55 11.51 0.52
N THR A 240 -29.56 11.41 1.37
CA THR A 240 -30.95 11.38 0.93
C THR A 240 -31.81 12.29 1.81
N PRO A 241 -32.16 13.48 1.29
CA PRO A 241 -33.53 13.95 1.43
C PRO A 241 -34.30 13.98 0.10
N TYR A 242 -33.65 13.82 -1.06
CA TYR A 242 -34.35 13.81 -2.35
C TYR A 242 -33.71 12.82 -3.32
N GLY A 243 -34.48 11.80 -3.70
CA GLY A 243 -34.04 10.71 -4.56
C GLY A 243 -33.69 11.17 -5.97
N VAL A 244 -32.58 10.66 -6.49
CA VAL A 244 -32.42 10.38 -7.91
C VAL A 244 -31.86 8.96 -8.02
N LEU A 245 -32.76 8.03 -8.36
CA LEU A 245 -32.42 6.74 -8.92
C LEU A 245 -31.75 6.97 -10.28
N CYS A 246 -30.42 6.89 -10.35
CA CYS A 246 -29.79 6.57 -11.61
C CYS A 246 -30.03 5.08 -11.88
N LYS A 247 -31.10 4.82 -12.64
CA LYS A 247 -31.26 3.57 -13.39
C LYS A 247 -30.05 3.41 -14.30
N LEU A 248 -29.29 2.34 -14.09
CA LEU A 248 -28.43 1.76 -15.13
C LEU A 248 -29.35 0.97 -16.06
N ASP A 249 -29.91 1.66 -17.06
CA ASP A 249 -30.42 1.01 -18.26
C ASP A 249 -29.28 0.95 -19.29
N LYS A 250 -28.88 -0.28 -19.61
CA LYS A 250 -28.25 -0.77 -20.85
C LYS A 250 -27.37 0.22 -21.64
N PHE A 251 -26.06 -0.07 -21.71
CA PHE A 251 -25.28 -0.25 -22.95
C PHE A 251 -24.00 -1.04 -22.64
#